data_AF-A0A8D7ZT87-F1
#
_entry.id   AF-A0A8D7ZT87-F1
#
_cell.length_a   1.000
_cell.length_b   1.000
_cell.length_c   1.000
_cell.angle_alpha   90.00
_cell.angle_beta   90.00
_cell.angle_gamma   90.00
#
_symmetry.space_group_name_H-M   'P 1'
#
loop_
_entity.id
_entity.type
_entity.pdbx_description
1 polymer ?
#
loop_
_entity_poly.entity_id
_entity_poly.type
_entity_poly.pdbx_seq_one_letter_code
_entity_poly.pdbx_strand_id
1 'polypeptide(L)'
;LNLILRRAMGGLNLQLVGRNLFDAAAKIAIREYQIELWPGYVTSIRQHEQDILVCCEIAHKTMRMQTCYDILRECQRHDRNYMDSFKRAVLGVVVLTDYNNK
;
A
#
# COMPACT_ATOMS: atom_id res chain seq x y z
N LEU A 1 -11.65 21.33 0.77
CA LEU A 1 -11.15 20.75 2.04
C LEU A 1 -10.14 19.63 1.82
N ASN A 2 -10.50 18.49 1.19
CA ASN A 2 -9.56 17.36 0.99
C ASN A 2 -8.27 17.71 0.23
N LEU A 3 -8.32 18.60 -0.78
CA LEU A 3 -7.12 19.03 -1.52
C LEU A 3 -6.16 19.83 -0.63
N ILE A 4 -6.69 20.64 0.29
CA ILE A 4 -5.90 21.47 1.21
C ILE A 4 -5.15 20.56 2.18
N LEU A 5 -5.85 19.59 2.78
CA LEU A 5 -5.24 18.61 3.68
C LEU A 5 -4.14 17.80 2.97
N ARG A 6 -4.40 17.34 1.73
CA ARG A 6 -3.39 16.63 0.93
C ARG A 6 -2.16 17.48 0.64
N ARG A 7 -2.33 18.77 0.33
CA ARG A 7 -1.20 19.70 0.13
C ARG A 7 -0.43 19.95 1.43
N ALA A 8 -1.12 20.12 2.56
CA ALA A 8 -0.49 20.31 3.86
C ALA A 8 0.37 19.10 4.27
N MET A 9 -0.13 17.89 4.02
CA MET A 9 0.60 16.64 4.28
C MET A 9 1.75 16.38 3.28
N GLY A 10 1.82 17.13 2.17
CA GLY A 10 2.83 16.93 1.13
C GLY A 10 4.27 17.17 1.61
N GLY A 11 4.47 17.97 2.66
CA GLY A 11 5.78 18.21 3.27
C GLY A 11 6.31 17.06 4.13
N LEU A 12 5.47 16.07 4.48
CA LEU A 12 5.84 14.96 5.36
C LEU A 12 6.51 13.80 4.63
N ASN A 13 6.68 13.88 3.31
CA ASN A 13 7.31 12.85 2.47
C ASN A 13 6.71 11.44 2.64
N LEU A 14 5.38 11.36 2.83
CA LEU A 14 4.65 10.10 2.91
C LEU A 14 4.19 9.62 1.52
N GLN A 15 4.10 8.31 1.34
CA GLN A 15 3.60 7.68 0.12
C GLN A 15 2.08 7.56 0.13
N LEU A 16 1.44 8.01 -0.95
CA LEU A 16 0.01 7.84 -1.12
C LEU A 16 -0.30 6.43 -1.62
N VAL A 17 -0.87 5.59 -0.77
CA VAL A 17 -1.33 4.25 -1.14
C VAL A 17 -2.85 4.22 -1.10
N GLY A 18 -3.47 4.20 -2.29
CA GLY A 18 -4.92 4.37 -2.43
C GLY A 18 -5.37 5.76 -2.01
N ARG A 19 -6.01 5.89 -0.85
CA ARG A 19 -6.51 7.18 -0.32
C ARG A 19 -5.76 7.69 0.90
N ASN A 20 -4.85 6.90 1.45
CA ASN A 20 -4.18 7.14 2.73
C ASN A 20 -2.68 7.30 2.52
N LEU A 21 -2.02 7.92 3.50
CA LEU A 21 -0.60 8.23 3.45
C LEU A 21 0.17 7.30 4.39
N PHE A 22 1.22 6.66 3.89
CA PHE A 22 2.05 5.71 4.64
C PHE A 22 3.53 6.04 4.49
N ASP A 23 4.31 5.70 5.51
CA ASP A 23 5.76 5.87 5.52
C ASP A 23 6.43 4.57 5.08
N ALA A 24 6.95 4.58 3.84
CA ALA A 24 7.70 3.47 3.29
C ALA A 24 9.11 3.34 3.90
N ALA A 25 9.68 4.45 4.40
CA ALA A 25 11.01 4.46 5.00
C ALA A 25 10.98 3.87 6.41
N ALA A 26 9.89 4.09 7.14
CA ALA A 26 9.64 3.51 8.46
C ALA A 26 9.01 2.10 8.43
N LYS A 27 9.16 1.36 7.32
CA LYS A 27 8.57 0.03 7.18
C LYS A 27 9.19 -0.98 8.15
N ILE A 28 8.33 -1.86 8.67
CA ILE A 28 8.71 -2.92 9.60
C ILE A 28 8.55 -4.26 8.88
N ALA A 29 9.66 -4.98 8.69
CA ALA A 29 9.64 -6.29 8.06
C ALA A 29 9.32 -7.39 9.09
N ILE A 30 8.32 -8.22 8.80
CA ILE A 30 8.00 -9.44 9.55
C ILE A 30 8.35 -10.63 8.66
N ARG A 31 9.62 -11.05 8.74
CA ARG A 31 10.25 -11.98 7.80
C ARG A 31 9.66 -13.38 7.88
N GLU A 32 9.20 -13.77 9.06
CA GLU A 32 8.54 -15.05 9.36
C GLU A 32 7.31 -15.27 8.47
N TYR A 33 6.63 -14.19 8.10
CA TYR A 33 5.42 -14.24 7.26
C TYR A 33 5.60 -13.62 5.87
N GLN A 34 6.83 -13.21 5.51
CA GLN A 34 7.12 -12.54 4.22
C GLN A 34 6.24 -11.30 3.97
N ILE A 35 6.04 -10.48 5.00
CA ILE A 35 5.27 -9.23 4.93
C ILE A 35 6.07 -8.03 5.45
N GLU A 36 5.72 -6.85 4.95
CA GLU A 36 6.16 -5.56 5.47
C GLU A 36 4.95 -4.75 5.93
N LEU A 37 5.04 -4.13 7.10
CA LEU A 37 4.05 -3.19 7.61
C LEU A 37 4.57 -1.77 7.43
N TRP A 38 3.80 -0.95 6.72
CA TRP A 38 4.09 0.45 6.57
C TRP A 38 3.18 1.25 7.50
N PRO A 39 3.72 1.94 8.51
CA PRO A 39 2.92 2.80 9.38
C PRO A 39 2.41 4.00 8.58
N GLY A 40 1.27 4.56 8.98
CA GLY A 40 0.69 5.70 8.28
C GLY A 40 -0.55 6.24 8.97
N TYR A 41 -1.24 7.10 8.23
CA TYR A 41 -2.37 7.84 8.75
C TYR A 41 -3.54 7.80 7.78
N VAL A 42 -4.72 7.51 8.33
CA VAL A 42 -5.99 7.78 7.68
C VAL A 42 -6.44 9.15 8.15
N THR A 43 -6.63 10.07 7.20
CA THR A 43 -7.04 11.43 7.52
C THR A 43 -8.35 11.78 6.85
N SER A 44 -9.23 12.47 7.56
CA SER A 44 -10.52 12.93 7.04
C SER A 44 -10.75 14.38 7.44
N ILE A 45 -11.23 15.20 6.51
CA ILE A 45 -11.63 16.58 6.79
C ILE A 45 -13.10 16.76 6.42
N ARG A 46 -13.91 17.17 7.40
CA ARG A 46 -15.37 17.31 7.27
C ARG A 46 -15.87 18.48 8.09
N GLN A 47 -16.95 19.09 7.62
CA GLN A 47 -17.72 20.03 8.43
C GLN A 47 -18.52 19.24 9.46
N HIS A 48 -18.48 19.67 10.72
CA HIS A 48 -19.24 19.10 11.81
C HIS A 48 -19.90 20.25 12.57
N GLU A 49 -21.24 20.26 12.54
CA GLU A 49 -22.05 21.36 13.08
C GLU A 49 -21.61 22.73 12.52
N GLN A 50 -20.98 23.56 13.35
CA GLN A 50 -20.56 24.92 13.01
C GLN A 50 -19.09 25.01 12.58
N ASP A 51 -18.30 23.95 12.76
CA ASP A 51 -16.84 23.96 12.59
C ASP A 51 -16.34 22.96 11.54
N ILE A 52 -15.06 23.08 11.17
CA ILE A 52 -14.37 22.11 10.32
C ILE A 52 -13.44 21.28 11.20
N LEU A 53 -13.65 19.97 11.20
CA LEU A 53 -12.83 19.03 11.95
C LEU A 53 -11.92 18.22 11.02
N VAL A 54 -10.72 17.93 11.51
CA VAL A 54 -9.78 16.99 10.90
C VAL A 54 -9.62 15.81 11.83
N CYS A 55 -9.99 14.62 11.35
CA CYS A 55 -9.73 13.37 12.03
C CYS A 55 -8.43 12.77 11.52
N CYS A 56 -7.57 12.31 12.42
CA CYS A 56 -6.35 11.57 12.11
C CYS A 56 -6.36 10.27 12.92
N GLU A 57 -6.22 9.15 12.24
CA GLU A 57 -6.16 7.82 12.83
C GLU A 57 -4.88 7.11 12.38
N ILE A 58 -4.26 6.39 13.32
CA ILE A 58 -3.09 5.55 13.01
C ILE A 58 -3.57 4.35 12.19
N ALA A 59 -2.91 4.11 11.05
CA ALA A 59 -3.20 3.00 10.18
C ALA A 59 -1.92 2.30 9.74
N HIS A 60 -2.06 1.06 9.27
CA HIS A 60 -0.94 0.27 8.78
C HIS A 60 -1.30 -0.29 7.40
N LYS A 61 -0.37 -0.21 6.46
CA LYS A 61 -0.48 -0.87 5.16
C LYS A 61 0.37 -2.13 5.17
N THR A 62 -0.27 -3.28 5.04
CA THR A 62 0.42 -4.56 4.86
C THR A 62 0.80 -4.76 3.41
N MET A 63 2.09 -5.02 3.17
CA MET A 63 2.68 -5.28 1.87
C MET A 63 3.28 -6.69 1.88
N ARG A 64 3.12 -7.43 0.78
CA ARG A 64 3.80 -8.72 0.61
C ARG A 64 5.23 -8.47 0.14
N MET A 65 6.18 -9.25 0.66
CA MET A 65 7.57 -9.22 0.18
C MET A 65 7.77 -10.01 -1.12
N GLN A 66 6.84 -10.92 -1.42
CA GLN A 66 6.88 -11.72 -2.64
C GLN A 66 6.70 -10.85 -3.88
N THR A 67 7.62 -10.97 -4.84
CA THR A 67 7.54 -10.26 -6.11
C THR A 67 6.65 -10.99 -7.12
N CYS A 68 6.20 -10.29 -8.16
CA CYS A 68 5.53 -10.96 -9.30
C CYS A 68 6.41 -12.03 -9.95
N TYR A 69 7.73 -11.87 -9.90
CA TYR A 69 8.66 -12.88 -10.41
C TYR A 69 8.66 -14.15 -9.56
N ASP A 70 8.59 -14.01 -8.23
CA ASP A 70 8.50 -15.16 -7.32
C ASP A 70 7.20 -15.93 -7.53
N ILE A 71 6.08 -15.22 -7.72
CA ILE A 71 4.78 -15.83 -8.05
C ILE A 71 4.88 -16.60 -9.37
N LEU A 72 5.51 -16.02 -10.40
CA LEU A 72 5.71 -16.69 -11.68
C LEU A 72 6.55 -17.98 -11.53
N ARG A 73 7.66 -17.91 -10.80
CA ARG A 73 8.53 -19.05 -10.49
C ARG A 73 7.77 -20.16 -9.76
N GLU A 74 6.90 -19.79 -8.84
CA GLU A 74 6.07 -20.73 -8.09
C GLU A 74 5.07 -21.44 -8.99
N CYS A 75 4.35 -20.70 -9.85
CA CYS A 75 3.46 -21.29 -10.85
C CYS A 75 4.20 -22.26 -11.79
N GLN A 76 5.40 -21.88 -12.25
CA GLN A 76 6.24 -22.72 -13.13
C GLN A 76 6.63 -24.05 -12.50
N ARG A 77 6.82 -24.10 -11.18
CA ARG A 77 7.21 -25.33 -10.47
C ARG A 77 6.04 -26.28 -10.25
N HIS A 78 4.82 -25.76 -10.09
CA HIS A 78 3.67 -26.55 -9.65
C HIS A 78 2.67 -26.88 -10.76
N ASP A 79 2.69 -26.16 -11.89
CA ASP A 79 1.71 -26.33 -12.96
C ASP A 79 2.38 -26.42 -14.34
N ARG A 80 1.96 -27.41 -15.13
CA ARG A 80 2.38 -27.51 -16.54
C ARG A 80 1.81 -26.35 -17.36
N ASN A 81 0.62 -25.85 -17.01
CA ASN A 81 0.00 -24.67 -17.60
C ASN A 81 0.21 -23.43 -16.71
N TYR A 82 1.46 -23.21 -16.28
CA TYR A 82 1.83 -22.12 -15.38
C TYR A 82 1.43 -20.72 -15.88
N MET A 83 1.32 -20.52 -17.20
CA MET A 83 0.95 -19.22 -17.76
C MET A 83 -0.48 -18.82 -17.39
N ASP A 84 -1.43 -19.76 -17.48
CA ASP A 84 -2.82 -19.49 -17.10
C ASP A 84 -2.97 -19.39 -15.58
N SER A 85 -2.24 -20.21 -14.83
CA SER A 85 -2.16 -20.13 -13.37
C SER A 85 -1.64 -18.76 -12.92
N PHE A 86 -0.54 -18.30 -13.51
CA PHE A 86 0.03 -16.98 -13.23
C PHE A 86 -0.93 -15.85 -13.58
N LYS A 87 -1.55 -15.87 -14.77
CA LYS A 87 -2.56 -14.88 -15.17
C LYS A 87 -3.69 -14.78 -14.14
N ARG A 88 -4.23 -15.92 -13.68
CA ARG A 88 -5.27 -15.93 -12.65
C ARG A 88 -4.79 -15.37 -11.31
N ALA A 89 -3.53 -15.59 -10.96
CA ALA A 89 -2.95 -15.11 -9.71
C ALA A 89 -2.70 -13.60 -9.68
N VAL A 90 -2.34 -12.98 -10.82
CA VAL A 90 -1.92 -11.56 -10.86
C VAL A 90 -2.96 -10.60 -11.42
N LEU A 91 -3.89 -11.07 -12.26
CA LEU A 91 -4.90 -10.19 -12.85
C LEU A 91 -5.84 -9.64 -11.77
N GLY A 92 -5.96 -8.31 -11.72
CA GLY A 92 -6.78 -7.60 -10.73
C GLY A 92 -6.08 -7.30 -9.40
N VAL A 93 -4.84 -7.78 -9.21
CA VAL A 93 -4.03 -7.47 -8.03
C VAL A 93 -3.36 -6.10 -8.21
N VAL A 94 -3.31 -5.32 -7.12
CA VAL A 94 -2.54 -4.08 -7.07
C VAL A 94 -1.10 -4.43 -6.70
N VAL A 95 -0.17 -4.07 -7.57
CA VAL A 95 1.27 -4.23 -7.36
C VAL A 95 1.89 -2.88 -7.07
N LEU A 96 3.03 -2.89 -6.37
CA LEU A 96 3.84 -1.71 -6.12
C LEU A 96 5.20 -1.93 -6.75
N THR A 97 5.72 -0.90 -7.42
CA THR A 97 7.09 -0.89 -7.91
C THR A 97 8.03 -0.24 -6.88
N ASP A 98 9.06 -0.96 -6.46
CA ASP A 98 9.97 -0.57 -5.37
C ASP A 98 10.75 0.72 -5.66
N TYR A 99 11.10 0.94 -6.93
CA TYR A 99 11.93 2.07 -7.36
C TYR A 99 11.20 3.42 -7.37
N ASN A 100 9.87 3.44 -7.33
CA ASN A 100 9.10 4.69 -7.33
C ASN A 100 7.91 4.70 -6.34
N ASN A 101 7.65 3.58 -5.65
CA ASN A 101 6.48 3.37 -4.80
C ASN A 101 5.14 3.77 -5.45
N LYS A 102 4.98 3.43 -6.74
CA LYS A 102 3.74 3.58 -7.51
C LYS A 102 3.19 2.23 -7.97
#